data_AF-A0A0M3J447-F1
#
_entry.id   AF-A0A0M3J447-F1
#
_cell.length_a   1.000
_cell.length_b   1.000
_cell.length_c   1.000
_cell.angle_alpha   90.00
_cell.angle_beta   90.00
_cell.angle_gamma   90.00
#
_symmetry.space_group_name_H-M   'P 1'
#
loop_
_entity.id
_entity.type
_entity.pdbx_description
1 polymer ?
#
loop_
_entity_poly.entity_id
_entity_poly.type
_entity_poly.pdbx_seq_one_letter_code
_entity_poly.pdbx_strand_id
1 'polypeptide(L)'
;LTEGTIPSPYYAVFIRILMDTVRNEIAVCIERAFKRVSLKDATQLLLFNNEKDLIAFTSKRGWKMEKNIFLFDIEKPVEPLPKAHLDTKRIAKQTIFYAKQLEMIV
;
A
#
# COMPACT_ATOMS: atom_id res chain seq x y z
N LEU A 1 14.85 11.43 -9.92
CA LEU A 1 14.24 12.74 -10.23
C LEU A 1 14.72 13.72 -9.18
N THR A 2 15.85 14.37 -9.42
CA THR A 2 16.41 15.38 -8.53
C THR A 2 16.14 16.75 -9.14
N GLU A 3 16.01 17.79 -8.33
CA GLU A 3 15.68 19.14 -8.80
C GLU A 3 16.66 19.67 -9.88
N GLY A 4 17.85 19.08 -10.00
CA GLY A 4 18.85 19.37 -11.03
C GLY A 4 18.55 18.84 -12.44
N THR A 5 17.56 17.95 -12.64
CA THR A 5 17.19 17.45 -13.98
C THR A 5 16.03 18.20 -14.63
N ILE A 6 15.56 19.28 -13.99
CA ILE A 6 14.36 20.00 -14.41
C ILE A 6 14.78 21.14 -15.35
N PRO A 7 14.31 21.18 -16.61
CA PRO A 7 14.71 22.18 -17.59
C PRO A 7 14.28 23.61 -17.26
N SER A 8 13.28 23.79 -16.38
CA SER A 8 12.73 25.10 -16.04
C SER A 8 12.32 25.17 -14.56
N PRO A 9 12.67 26.25 -13.85
CA PRO A 9 12.41 26.40 -12.41
C PRO A 9 10.92 26.45 -12.08
N TYR A 10 10.06 26.78 -13.04
CA TYR A 10 8.60 26.79 -12.84
C TYR A 10 8.04 25.41 -12.55
N TYR A 11 8.68 24.34 -13.03
CA TYR A 11 8.26 22.97 -12.74
C TYR A 11 8.66 22.48 -11.35
N ALA A 12 9.59 23.18 -10.66
CA ALA A 12 10.07 22.75 -9.36
C ALA A 12 8.93 22.65 -8.32
N VAL A 13 7.96 23.56 -8.36
CA VAL A 13 6.79 23.54 -7.47
C VAL A 13 5.96 22.28 -7.68
N PHE A 14 5.67 21.93 -8.93
CA PHE A 14 4.89 20.74 -9.28
C PHE A 14 5.65 19.45 -8.94
N ILE A 15 6.95 19.40 -9.20
CA ILE A 15 7.78 18.24 -8.86
C ILE A 15 7.86 18.03 -7.35
N ARG A 16 7.92 19.10 -6.55
CA ARG A 16 7.87 18.99 -5.09
C ARG A 16 6.55 18.39 -4.60
N ILE A 17 5.41 18.86 -5.11
CA ILE A 17 4.08 18.31 -4.77
C ILE A 17 3.95 16.84 -5.20
N LEU A 18 4.43 16.53 -6.40
CA LEU A 18 4.43 15.17 -6.92
C LEU A 18 5.30 14.24 -6.07
N MET A 19 6.50 14.70 -5.69
CA MET A 19 7.40 13.95 -4.83
C MET A 19 6.81 13.66 -3.46
N ASP A 20 6.12 14.63 -2.86
CA ASP A 20 5.45 14.41 -1.58
C ASP A 20 4.35 13.36 -1.69
N THR A 21 3.59 13.38 -2.79
CA THR A 21 2.53 12.38 -3.06
C THR A 21 3.12 10.99 -3.30
N VAL A 22 4.15 10.87 -4.15
CA VAL A 22 4.83 9.61 -4.44
C VAL A 22 5.46 9.03 -3.18
N ARG A 23 6.08 9.87 -2.35
CA ARG A 23 6.65 9.44 -1.07
C ARG A 23 5.58 8.93 -0.11
N ASN A 24 4.40 9.55 -0.12
CA ASN A 24 3.25 9.10 0.66
C ASN A 24 2.78 7.71 0.20
N GLU A 25 2.68 7.47 -1.11
CA GLU A 25 2.30 6.15 -1.65
C GLU A 25 3.34 5.06 -1.37
N ILE A 26 4.63 5.37 -1.53
CA ILE A 26 5.72 4.44 -1.18
C ILE A 26 5.65 4.05 0.30
N ALA A 27 5.40 5.02 1.18
CA ALA A 27 5.27 4.75 2.61
C ALA A 27 4.07 3.84 2.93
N VAL A 28 2.91 4.03 2.28
CA VAL A 28 1.76 3.11 2.42
C VAL A 28 2.10 1.70 1.92
N CYS A 29 2.86 1.60 0.83
CA CYS A 29 3.33 0.32 0.32
C CYS A 29 4.27 -0.37 1.32
N ILE A 30 5.20 0.37 1.93
CA ILE A 30 6.15 -0.15 2.92
C ILE A 30 5.42 -0.74 4.13
N GLU A 31 4.42 -0.03 4.66
CA GLU A 31 3.60 -0.49 5.78
C GLU A 31 2.89 -1.82 5.49
N ARG A 32 2.51 -2.07 4.23
CA ARG A 32 1.82 -3.30 3.82
C ARG A 32 2.75 -4.43 3.44
N ALA A 33 3.89 -4.12 2.84
CA ALA A 33 4.79 -5.11 2.27
C ALA A 33 5.78 -5.68 3.31
N PHE A 34 6.18 -4.88 4.30
CA PHE A 34 7.24 -5.27 5.24
C PHE A 34 6.70 -5.43 6.65
N LYS A 35 7.18 -6.47 7.36
CA LYS A 35 6.98 -6.63 8.82
C LYS A 35 7.91 -5.73 9.62
N ARG A 36 9.12 -5.53 9.11
CA ARG A 36 10.18 -4.78 9.74
C ARG A 36 11.05 -4.13 8.68
N VAL A 37 11.45 -2.88 8.90
CA VAL A 37 12.36 -2.14 8.00
C VAL A 37 13.36 -1.37 8.84
N SER A 38 14.65 -1.47 8.49
CA SER A 38 15.70 -0.70 9.19
C SER A 38 15.63 0.79 8.81
N LEU A 39 16.10 1.68 9.68
CA LEU A 39 16.17 3.12 9.38
C LEU A 39 16.93 3.40 8.08
N LYS A 40 18.04 2.68 7.85
CA LYS A 40 18.88 2.84 6.65
C LYS A 40 18.14 2.44 5.39
N ASP A 41 17.43 1.31 5.42
CA ASP A 41 16.66 0.83 4.27
C ASP A 41 15.47 1.75 3.99
N ALA A 42 14.76 2.19 5.04
CA ALA A 42 13.67 3.15 4.91
C ALA A 42 14.12 4.48 4.29
N THR A 43 15.32 4.96 4.66
CA THR A 43 15.91 6.19 4.10
C THR A 43 16.16 6.06 2.60
N GLN A 44 16.71 4.92 2.17
CA GLN A 44 16.94 4.64 0.74
C GLN A 44 15.63 4.46 -0.04
N LEU A 45 14.66 3.72 0.52
CA LEU A 45 13.37 3.45 -0.12
C LEU A 45 12.51 4.70 -0.31
N LEU A 46 12.56 5.65 0.63
CA LEU A 46 11.79 6.90 0.58
C LEU A 46 12.58 8.06 -0.07
N LEU A 47 13.79 7.79 -0.54
CA LEU A 47 14.70 8.74 -1.17
C LEU A 47 14.95 9.98 -0.30
N PHE A 48 15.14 9.77 1.00
CA PHE A 48 15.56 10.86 1.90
C PHE A 48 17.09 10.97 1.91
N ASN A 49 17.60 12.20 1.92
CA ASN A 49 19.03 12.47 2.05
C ASN A 49 19.50 12.46 3.51
N ASN A 50 18.58 12.66 4.46
CA ASN A 50 18.88 12.80 5.87
C ASN A 50 17.92 11.96 6.72
N GLU A 51 18.47 11.24 7.69
CA GLU A 51 17.71 10.41 8.63
C GLU A 51 16.78 11.25 9.52
N LYS A 52 17.14 12.52 9.80
CA LYS A 52 16.30 13.42 10.60
C LYS A 52 14.95 13.72 9.94
N ASP A 53 14.95 13.89 8.62
CA ASP A 53 13.73 14.19 7.85
C ASP A 53 12.82 12.96 7.80
N LEU A 54 13.42 11.76 7.72
CA LEU A 54 12.71 10.51 7.83
C LEU A 54 12.04 10.35 9.22
N ILE A 55 12.73 10.71 10.30
CA ILE A 55 12.15 10.64 11.66
C ILE A 55 10.94 11.59 11.78
N ALA A 56 11.02 12.80 11.23
CA ALA A 56 9.89 13.74 11.23
C ALA A 56 8.71 13.21 10.40
N PHE A 57 8.99 12.58 9.26
CA PHE A 57 7.98 11.99 8.38
C PHE A 57 7.28 10.78 9.03
N THR A 58 8.06 9.88 9.63
CA THR A 58 7.55 8.67 10.29
C THR A 58 6.79 8.97 11.57
N SER A 59 7.21 10.02 12.32
CA SER A 59 6.47 10.54 13.47
C SER A 59 5.08 11.06 13.09
N LYS A 60 4.98 11.83 11.98
CA LYS A 60 3.67 12.26 11.44
C LYS A 60 2.74 11.09 11.10
N ARG A 61 3.28 9.95 10.69
CA ARG A 61 2.52 8.72 10.38
C ARG A 61 2.26 7.81 11.57
N GLY A 62 2.92 8.04 12.71
CA GLY A 62 2.79 7.18 13.88
C GLY A 62 3.52 5.83 13.77
N TRP A 63 4.59 5.74 12.97
CA TRP A 63 5.39 4.51 12.89
C TRP A 63 6.12 4.27 14.23
N LYS A 64 6.05 3.05 14.74
CA LYS A 64 6.76 2.66 15.96
C LYS A 64 8.20 2.26 15.60
N MET A 65 9.17 2.97 16.17
CA MET A 65 10.58 2.66 16.02
C MET A 65 11.09 1.92 17.26
N GLU A 66 11.65 0.73 17.07
CA GLU A 66 12.32 -0.05 18.11
C GLU A 66 13.76 -0.32 17.68
N LYS A 67 14.74 0.18 18.45
CA LYS A 67 16.19 -0.04 18.19
C LYS A 67 16.61 0.20 16.72
N ASN A 68 16.16 1.31 16.14
CA ASN A 68 16.45 1.70 14.76
C ASN A 68 15.78 0.85 13.66
N ILE A 69 14.77 0.06 14.05
CA ILE A 69 13.96 -0.76 13.15
C ILE A 69 12.51 -0.30 13.33
N PHE A 70 11.84 -0.02 12.22
CA PHE A 70 10.40 0.19 12.21
C PHE A 70 9.72 -1.17 12.21
N LEU A 71 8.89 -1.42 13.23
CA LEU A 71 7.98 -2.56 13.23
C LEU A 71 6.64 -2.11 12.66
N PHE A 72 6.21 -2.80 11.61
CA PHE A 72 4.86 -2.72 11.12
C PHE A 72 4.15 -3.96 11.60
N ASP A 73 3.17 -3.77 12.47
CA ASP A 73 2.23 -4.85 12.76
C ASP A 73 1.53 -5.18 11.45
N ILE A 74 1.92 -6.32 10.85
CA ILE A 74 1.04 -7.05 9.92
C ILE A 74 -0.06 -7.70 10.77
N GLU A 75 -0.74 -6.88 11.55
CA GLU A 75 -1.96 -7.18 12.29
C GLU A 75 -3.08 -6.26 11.78
N LYS A 76 -3.14 -6.09 10.46
CA LYS A 76 -4.31 -6.72 9.87
C LYS A 76 -3.82 -8.12 9.53
N PRO A 77 -4.26 -9.18 10.22
CA PRO A 77 -4.41 -10.41 9.47
C PRO A 77 -5.06 -9.95 8.17
N VAL A 78 -4.50 -10.36 7.03
CA VAL A 78 -5.40 -10.66 5.93
C VAL A 78 -6.41 -11.57 6.61
N GLU A 79 -7.56 -11.01 7.05
CA GLU A 79 -8.72 -11.78 7.45
C GLU A 79 -8.73 -12.87 6.40
N PRO A 80 -8.51 -14.14 6.75
CA PRO A 80 -8.03 -15.14 5.82
C PRO A 80 -9.01 -15.21 4.65
N LEU A 81 -8.77 -14.43 3.57
CA LEU A 81 -9.77 -13.90 2.64
C LEU A 81 -11.15 -14.50 2.88
N PRO A 82 -11.93 -14.06 3.89
CA PRO A 82 -12.82 -14.91 4.73
C PRO A 82 -13.30 -16.17 4.01
N LYS A 83 -12.44 -17.20 3.90
CA LYS A 83 -12.46 -18.25 2.83
C LYS A 83 -13.59 -18.02 1.82
N ALA A 84 -13.51 -16.95 1.02
CA ALA A 84 -14.65 -16.26 0.41
C ALA A 84 -15.97 -17.00 0.68
N HIS A 85 -16.61 -16.80 1.85
CA HIS A 85 -17.70 -17.66 2.36
C HIS A 85 -18.71 -17.88 1.25
N LEU A 86 -18.48 -18.93 0.49
CA LEU A 86 -19.04 -19.05 -0.82
C LEU A 86 -20.44 -19.51 -0.53
N ASP A 87 -21.43 -18.70 -0.86
CA ASP A 87 -22.82 -19.09 -0.68
C ASP A 87 -23.13 -20.18 -1.71
N THR A 88 -22.69 -21.40 -1.40
CA THR A 88 -22.85 -22.61 -2.20
C THR A 88 -24.32 -22.88 -2.45
N LYS A 89 -25.18 -22.53 -1.48
CA LYS A 89 -26.63 -22.62 -1.60
C LYS A 89 -27.17 -21.66 -2.67
N ARG A 90 -26.71 -20.41 -2.70
CA ARG A 90 -27.07 -19.44 -3.75
C ARG A 90 -26.62 -19.93 -5.12
N ILE A 91 -25.37 -20.37 -5.25
CA ILE A 91 -24.81 -20.86 -6.51
C ILE A 91 -25.57 -22.08 -7.01
N ALA A 92 -25.80 -23.09 -6.16
CA ALA A 92 -26.56 -24.28 -6.53
C ALA A 92 -27.98 -23.94 -6.99
N LYS A 93 -28.67 -23.04 -6.28
CA LYS A 93 -30.03 -22.59 -6.66
C LYS A 93 -30.03 -21.89 -8.02
N GLN A 94 -29.04 -21.03 -8.28
CA GLN A 94 -28.88 -20.36 -9.56
C GLN A 94 -28.61 -21.37 -10.69
N THR A 95 -27.71 -22.33 -10.48
CA THR A 95 -27.41 -23.38 -11.47
C THR A 95 -28.64 -24.21 -11.82
N ILE A 96 -29.42 -24.66 -10.82
CA ILE A 96 -30.66 -25.43 -11.04
C ILE A 96 -31.70 -24.57 -11.79
N PHE A 97 -31.85 -23.30 -11.40
CA PHE A 97 -32.79 -22.39 -12.05
C PHE A 97 -32.44 -22.18 -13.53
N TYR A 98 -31.17 -21.92 -13.84
CA TYR A 98 -30.70 -21.75 -15.21
C TYR A 98 -30.88 -23.03 -16.03
N ALA A 99 -30.54 -24.21 -15.48
CA ALA A 99 -30.78 -25.49 -16.16
C ALA A 99 -32.26 -25.70 -16.49
N LYS A 100 -33.16 -25.44 -15.54
CA LYS A 100 -34.60 -25.52 -15.76
C LYS A 100 -35.09 -24.58 -16.85
N GLN A 101 -34.60 -23.33 -16.87
CA GLN A 101 -35.02 -22.39 -17.91
C GLN A 101 -34.57 -22.85 -19.28
N LEU A 102 -33.33 -23.36 -19.43
CA LEU A 102 -32.81 -23.88 -20.70
C LEU A 102 -33.59 -25.11 -21.22
N GLU A 103 -34.00 -26.03 -20.33
CA GLU A 103 -34.86 -27.16 -20.72
C GLU A 103 -36.27 -26.73 -21.14
N MET A 104 -36.78 -25.60 -20.64
CA MET A 104 -38.13 -25.12 -20.94
C MET A 104 -38.24 -24.45 -22.33
N ILE A 105 -37.12 -24.03 -22.91
CA ILE A 105 -37.04 -23.36 -24.22
C ILE A 105 -36.75 -24.34 -25.37
N VAL A 106 -36.39 -25.58 -25.07
CA VAL A 106 -36.17 -26.69 -26.02
C VAL A 106 -37.46 -27.48 -26.17
#